data_AF-A0A2V7WFI5-F1
#
_entry.id   AF-A0A2V7WFI5-F1
#
_cell.length_a   1.000
_cell.length_b   1.000
_cell.length_c   1.000
_cell.angle_alpha   90.00
_cell.angle_beta   90.00
_cell.angle_gamma   90.00
#
_symmetry.space_group_name_H-M   'P 1'
#
loop_
_entity.id
_entity.type
_entity.pdbx_description
1 polymer ?
#
loop_
_entity_poly.entity_id
_entity_poly.type
_entity_poly.pdbx_seq_one_letter_code
_entity_poly.pdbx_strand_id
1 'polypeptide(L)'
;MRRSEGASPDRSLLGARIPPAVARRLRADFAGEVGRARLHRGLLARLLTSIAGADAIVFGRRIYLGAKPAALVSSHAPEAASLLAHELAHVRQYRRAGAAIFLGRYVGEYLGRRLAGAPHARAYRDLSFEREAEEALRAFEKALEIGDRPAGS
;
A
#
# COMPACT_ATOMS: atom_id res chain seq x y z
N MET A 1 -16.86 -18.30 31.04
CA MET A 1 -17.21 -18.27 29.60
C MET A 1 -16.41 -17.17 28.91
N ARG A 2 -15.28 -17.50 28.27
CA ARG A 2 -14.54 -16.57 27.40
C ARG A 2 -15.19 -16.61 26.03
N ARG A 3 -15.73 -15.48 25.56
CA ARG A 3 -16.21 -15.35 24.18
C ARG A 3 -15.00 -15.40 23.26
N SER A 4 -14.95 -16.44 22.45
CA SER A 4 -14.07 -16.59 21.31
C SER A 4 -14.45 -15.53 20.28
N GLU A 5 -13.70 -14.44 20.20
CA GLU A 5 -13.78 -13.51 19.07
C GLU A 5 -13.11 -14.18 17.86
N GLY A 6 -13.88 -15.02 17.17
CA GLY A 6 -13.52 -15.52 15.86
C GLY A 6 -13.42 -14.34 14.89
N ALA A 7 -12.20 -14.09 14.39
CA ALA A 7 -11.95 -13.17 13.30
C ALA A 7 -12.83 -13.57 12.10
N SER A 8 -13.96 -12.90 11.95
CA SER A 8 -14.84 -13.09 10.79
C SER A 8 -14.05 -12.70 9.54
N PRO A 9 -14.02 -13.54 8.49
CA PRO A 9 -13.41 -13.14 7.24
C PRO A 9 -14.18 -11.94 6.71
N ASP A 10 -13.51 -10.81 6.68
CA ASP A 10 -14.04 -9.52 6.26
C ASP A 10 -14.46 -9.61 4.78
N ARG A 11 -15.72 -9.99 4.57
CA ARG A 11 -16.39 -10.11 3.26
C ARG A 11 -16.94 -8.77 2.77
N SER A 12 -16.49 -7.65 3.35
CA SER A 12 -16.94 -6.33 2.96
C SER A 12 -16.50 -5.99 1.53
N LEU A 13 -17.46 -5.96 0.60
CA LEU A 13 -17.29 -5.38 -0.74
C LEU A 13 -16.88 -3.90 -0.68
N LEU A 14 -17.15 -3.23 0.44
CA LEU A 14 -16.82 -1.82 0.68
C LEU A 14 -15.38 -1.61 1.18
N GLY A 15 -14.71 -2.70 1.59
CA GLY A 15 -13.36 -2.71 2.16
C GLY A 15 -13.30 -2.17 3.60
N ALA A 16 -12.28 -2.60 4.33
CA ALA A 16 -12.02 -2.21 5.71
C ALA A 16 -11.30 -0.86 5.79
N ARG A 17 -11.44 -0.14 6.90
CA ARG A 17 -10.53 0.98 7.20
C ARG A 17 -9.17 0.45 7.64
N ILE A 18 -8.14 1.28 7.50
CA ILE A 18 -6.83 0.99 8.10
C ILE A 18 -6.99 0.87 9.62
N PRO A 19 -6.48 -0.19 10.26
CA PRO A 19 -6.59 -0.37 11.70
C PRO A 19 -6.06 0.85 12.47
N PRO A 20 -6.71 1.30 13.55
CA PRO A 20 -6.32 2.52 14.26
C PRO A 20 -4.86 2.55 14.72
N ALA A 21 -4.30 1.40 15.14
CA ALA A 21 -2.91 1.33 15.57
C ALA A 21 -1.91 1.64 14.44
N VAL A 22 -2.16 1.12 13.24
CA VAL A 22 -1.34 1.39 12.04
C VAL A 22 -1.62 2.81 11.52
N ALA A 23 -2.89 3.22 11.51
CA ALA A 23 -3.31 4.54 11.06
C ALA A 23 -2.65 5.68 11.86
N ARG A 24 -2.42 5.51 13.18
CA ARG A 24 -1.72 6.51 13.99
C ARG A 24 -0.30 6.79 13.47
N ARG A 25 0.44 5.75 13.08
CA ARG A 25 1.81 5.89 12.56
C ARG A 25 1.82 6.62 11.22
N LEU A 26 0.85 6.32 10.36
CA LEU A 26 0.75 6.88 9.01
C LEU A 26 0.21 8.31 8.95
N ARG A 27 -0.47 8.79 10.00
CA ARG A 27 -1.20 10.07 9.95
C ARG A 27 -0.32 11.29 9.78
N ALA A 28 0.93 11.26 10.24
CA ALA A 28 1.84 12.38 10.07
C ALA A 28 2.00 12.75 8.59
N ASP A 29 2.21 11.74 7.74
CA ASP A 29 2.52 11.96 6.32
C ASP A 29 1.35 11.69 5.37
N PHE A 30 0.36 10.90 5.79
CA PHE A 30 -0.72 10.38 4.92
C PHE A 30 -2.14 10.58 5.50
N ALA A 31 -2.38 11.56 6.37
CA ALA A 31 -3.69 11.78 7.01
C ALA A 31 -4.88 11.73 6.03
N GLY A 32 -4.76 12.41 4.88
CA GLY A 32 -5.82 12.49 3.88
C GLY A 32 -6.10 11.16 3.19
N GLU A 33 -5.06 10.37 2.92
CA GLU A 33 -5.17 9.05 2.31
C GLU A 33 -5.68 8.01 3.32
N VAL A 34 -5.21 8.04 4.56
CA VAL A 34 -5.63 7.14 5.66
C VAL A 34 -7.15 7.19 5.88
N GLY A 35 -7.76 8.38 5.85
CA GLY A 35 -9.22 8.52 6.03
C GLY A 35 -10.06 7.93 4.89
N ARG A 36 -9.48 7.84 3.69
CA ARG A 36 -10.17 7.50 2.45
C ARG A 36 -9.90 6.08 1.98
N ALA A 37 -8.73 5.54 2.29
CA ALA A 37 -8.30 4.22 1.85
C ALA A 37 -9.22 3.11 2.38
N ARG A 38 -9.40 2.08 1.56
CA ARG A 38 -10.17 0.88 1.89
C ARG A 38 -9.35 -0.36 1.58
N LEU A 39 -9.14 -1.19 2.60
CA LEU A 39 -8.36 -2.41 2.52
C LEU A 39 -9.25 -3.61 2.17
N HIS A 40 -8.87 -4.37 1.15
CA HIS A 40 -9.53 -5.59 0.75
C HIS A 40 -8.59 -6.78 0.96
N ARG A 41 -9.01 -7.77 1.76
CA ARG A 41 -8.19 -8.91 2.21
C ARG A 41 -8.81 -10.28 1.86
N GLY A 42 -9.93 -10.25 1.15
CA GLY A 42 -10.71 -11.44 0.78
C GLY A 42 -10.14 -12.20 -0.42
N LEU A 43 -10.88 -13.21 -0.88
CA LEU A 43 -10.47 -14.08 -1.99
C LEU A 43 -10.10 -13.31 -3.26
N LEU A 44 -10.90 -12.29 -3.63
CA LEU A 44 -10.62 -11.46 -4.80
C LEU A 44 -9.28 -10.72 -4.68
N ALA A 45 -8.96 -10.20 -3.49
CA ALA A 45 -7.68 -9.52 -3.28
C ALA A 45 -6.51 -10.48 -3.51
N ARG A 46 -6.59 -11.68 -2.92
CA ARG A 46 -5.57 -12.72 -3.06
C ARG A 46 -5.38 -13.16 -4.51
N LEU A 47 -6.49 -13.30 -5.25
CA LEU A 47 -6.44 -13.66 -6.66
C LEU A 47 -5.75 -12.57 -7.48
N LEU A 48 -6.17 -11.30 -7.32
CA LEU A 48 -5.59 -10.17 -8.05
C LEU A 48 -4.08 -10.05 -7.78
N THR A 49 -3.68 -10.09 -6.52
CA THR A 49 -2.27 -9.97 -6.11
C THR A 49 -1.43 -11.14 -6.62
N SER A 50 -1.98 -12.36 -6.60
CA SER A 50 -1.30 -13.56 -7.12
C SER A 50 -1.09 -13.48 -8.64
N ILE A 51 -2.08 -13.02 -9.40
CA ILE A 51 -1.96 -12.86 -10.87
C ILE A 51 -0.93 -11.78 -11.20
N ALA A 52 -0.88 -10.69 -10.44
CA ALA A 52 0.09 -9.62 -10.64
C ALA A 52 1.50 -9.94 -10.12
N GLY A 53 1.67 -11.01 -9.33
CA GLY A 53 2.94 -11.30 -8.65
C GLY A 53 3.34 -10.21 -7.64
N ALA A 54 2.37 -9.53 -7.04
CA ALA A 54 2.58 -8.40 -6.14
C ALA A 54 2.06 -8.69 -4.73
N ASP A 55 2.62 -8.02 -3.73
CA ASP A 55 2.14 -8.11 -2.34
C ASP A 55 0.82 -7.33 -2.15
N ALA A 56 0.65 -6.22 -2.87
CA ALA A 56 -0.56 -5.42 -2.86
C ALA A 56 -0.80 -4.75 -4.22
N ILE A 57 -2.05 -4.35 -4.47
CA ILE A 57 -2.45 -3.59 -5.67
C ILE A 57 -3.36 -2.44 -5.26
N VAL A 58 -3.11 -1.25 -5.82
CA VAL A 58 -3.94 -0.06 -5.60
C VAL A 58 -4.77 0.28 -6.83
N PHE A 59 -6.06 0.50 -6.59
CA PHE A 59 -6.97 1.10 -7.57
C PHE A 59 -7.73 2.26 -6.92
N GLY A 60 -7.33 3.49 -7.25
CA GLY A 60 -7.94 4.69 -6.69
C GLY A 60 -7.70 4.81 -5.19
N ARG A 61 -8.74 4.48 -4.39
CA ARG A 61 -8.68 4.47 -2.92
C ARG A 61 -8.73 3.05 -2.32
N ARG A 62 -8.76 2.02 -3.17
CA ARG A 62 -8.88 0.63 -2.76
C ARG A 62 -7.52 -0.03 -2.81
N ILE A 63 -7.11 -0.67 -1.72
CA ILE A 63 -5.84 -1.38 -1.58
C ILE A 63 -6.18 -2.85 -1.39
N TYR A 64 -5.78 -3.69 -2.33
CA TYR A 64 -5.99 -5.13 -2.31
C TYR A 64 -4.72 -5.78 -1.78
N LEU A 65 -4.83 -6.49 -0.66
CA LEU A 65 -3.69 -7.08 0.03
C LEU A 65 -3.62 -8.59 -0.23
N GLY A 66 -2.43 -9.07 -0.54
CA GLY A 66 -2.09 -10.50 -0.57
C GLY A 66 -2.13 -11.09 0.83
N ALA A 67 -2.00 -12.42 0.92
CA ALA A 67 -2.14 -13.14 2.19
C ALA A 67 -1.16 -12.65 3.28
N LYS A 68 0.12 -12.47 2.93
CA LYS A 68 1.17 -12.02 3.85
C LYS A 68 0.95 -10.56 4.33
N PRO A 69 0.77 -9.57 3.43
CA PRO A 69 0.44 -8.20 3.86
C PRO A 69 -0.85 -8.09 4.67
N ALA A 70 -1.88 -8.86 4.30
CA ALA A 70 -3.12 -8.90 5.07
C ALA A 70 -2.89 -9.38 6.51
N ALA A 71 -1.99 -10.34 6.72
CA ALA A 71 -1.60 -10.79 8.05
C ALA A 71 -0.86 -9.71 8.84
N LEU A 72 0.12 -9.03 8.23
CA LEU A 72 0.87 -7.92 8.87
C LEU A 72 -0.07 -6.80 9.34
N VAL A 73 -1.01 -6.39 8.48
CA VAL A 73 -1.99 -5.36 8.85
C VAL A 73 -2.90 -5.82 9.99
N SER A 74 -3.30 -7.10 9.99
CA SER A 74 -4.22 -7.64 11.00
C SER A 74 -3.54 -7.85 12.35
N SER A 75 -2.25 -8.17 12.37
CA SER A 75 -1.44 -8.27 13.60
C SER A 75 -0.93 -6.92 14.08
N HIS A 76 -1.14 -5.83 13.32
CA HIS A 76 -0.57 -4.50 13.59
C HIS A 76 0.97 -4.52 13.65
N ALA A 77 1.59 -5.39 12.86
CA ALA A 77 3.05 -5.50 12.79
C ALA A 77 3.66 -4.14 12.39
N PRO A 78 4.85 -3.76 12.89
CA PRO A 78 5.52 -2.52 12.52
C PRO A 78 5.64 -2.32 11.00
N GLU A 79 5.94 -3.40 10.28
CA GLU A 79 6.11 -3.46 8.83
C GLU A 79 4.81 -3.15 8.08
N ALA A 80 3.64 -3.28 8.72
CA ALA A 80 2.38 -2.89 8.13
C ALA A 80 2.31 -1.38 7.83
N ALA A 81 3.01 -0.56 8.62
CA ALA A 81 3.05 0.88 8.38
C ALA A 81 3.89 1.20 7.14
N SER A 82 5.10 0.65 7.00
CA SER A 82 5.93 0.81 5.81
C SER A 82 5.21 0.33 4.55
N LEU A 83 4.63 -0.89 4.60
CA LEU A 83 3.86 -1.41 3.46
C LEU A 83 2.73 -0.46 3.07
N LEU A 84 1.90 -0.03 4.03
CA LEU A 84 0.79 0.87 3.71
C LEU A 84 1.24 2.28 3.33
N ALA A 85 2.42 2.76 3.74
CA ALA A 85 2.95 4.06 3.30
C ALA A 85 3.19 4.05 1.78
N HIS A 86 3.78 2.98 1.25
CA HIS A 86 3.93 2.79 -0.20
C HIS A 86 2.58 2.76 -0.92
N GLU A 87 1.64 1.94 -0.44
CA GLU A 87 0.31 1.85 -1.05
C GLU A 87 -0.46 3.18 -0.98
N LEU A 88 -0.31 3.95 0.10
CA LEU A 88 -0.95 5.26 0.25
C LEU A 88 -0.31 6.32 -0.66
N ALA A 89 0.97 6.20 -1.00
CA ALA A 89 1.58 7.04 -2.04
C ALA A 89 0.88 6.82 -3.39
N HIS A 90 0.56 5.59 -3.77
CA HIS A 90 -0.26 5.31 -4.94
C HIS A 90 -1.67 5.88 -4.82
N VAL A 91 -2.33 5.79 -3.66
CA VAL A 91 -3.64 6.43 -3.44
C VAL A 91 -3.57 7.95 -3.65
N ARG A 92 -2.50 8.59 -3.17
CA ARG A 92 -2.24 10.02 -3.40
C ARG A 92 -2.03 10.33 -4.88
N GLN A 93 -1.22 9.53 -5.58
CA GLN A 93 -0.98 9.67 -7.01
C GLN A 93 -2.26 9.52 -7.83
N TYR A 94 -3.09 8.51 -7.54
CA TYR A 94 -4.41 8.35 -8.13
C TYR A 94 -5.31 9.56 -7.91
N ARG A 95 -5.29 10.14 -6.70
CA ARG A 95 -6.06 11.36 -6.41
C ARG A 95 -5.52 12.57 -7.18
N ARG A 96 -4.20 12.70 -7.32
CA ARG A 96 -3.54 13.83 -8.00
C ARG A 96 -3.72 13.77 -9.52
N ALA A 97 -3.53 12.60 -10.13
CA ALA A 97 -3.53 12.43 -11.57
C ALA A 97 -4.88 11.97 -12.13
N GLY A 98 -5.72 11.32 -11.32
CA GLY A 98 -6.90 10.59 -11.82
C GLY A 98 -6.54 9.23 -12.41
N ALA A 99 -7.53 8.33 -12.47
CA ALA A 99 -7.30 6.92 -12.82
C ALA A 99 -6.75 6.73 -14.25
N ALA A 100 -7.30 7.45 -15.23
CA ALA A 100 -6.89 7.31 -16.63
C ALA A 100 -5.43 7.73 -16.84
N ILE A 101 -5.01 8.86 -16.28
CA ILE A 101 -3.63 9.36 -16.41
C ILE A 101 -2.67 8.45 -15.63
N PHE A 102 -3.06 8.03 -14.42
CA PHE A 102 -2.23 7.13 -13.62
C PHE A 102 -1.96 5.82 -14.37
N LEU A 103 -3.01 5.12 -14.79
CA LEU A 103 -2.90 3.83 -15.48
C LEU A 103 -2.24 3.96 -16.85
N GLY A 104 -2.60 4.98 -17.63
CA GLY A 104 -2.02 5.22 -18.95
C GLY A 104 -0.52 5.45 -18.87
N ARG A 105 -0.07 6.27 -17.92
CA ARG A 105 1.36 6.49 -17.70
C ARG A 105 2.06 5.24 -17.17
N TYR A 106 1.45 4.55 -16.21
CA TYR A 106 1.99 3.31 -15.64
C TYR A 106 2.25 2.24 -16.72
N VAL A 107 1.22 1.96 -17.53
CA VAL A 107 1.29 0.97 -18.61
C VAL A 107 2.21 1.44 -19.73
N GLY A 108 2.12 2.69 -20.17
CA GLY A 108 2.97 3.22 -21.24
C GLY A 108 4.46 3.19 -20.88
N GLU A 109 4.79 3.59 -19.65
CA GLU A 109 6.16 3.53 -19.13
C GLU A 109 6.68 2.09 -19.01
N TYR A 110 5.83 1.16 -18.55
CA TYR A 110 6.19 -0.25 -18.44
C TYR A 110 6.44 -0.88 -19.81
N LEU A 111 5.50 -0.71 -20.75
CA LEU A 111 5.62 -1.26 -22.10
C LEU A 111 6.81 -0.66 -22.84
N GLY A 112 7.02 0.66 -22.76
CA GLY A 112 8.19 1.30 -23.36
C GLY A 112 9.51 0.68 -22.87
N ARG A 113 9.64 0.44 -21.55
CA ARG A 113 10.83 -0.21 -20.98
C ARG A 113 10.95 -1.68 -21.39
N ARG A 114 9.84 -2.42 -21.43
CA ARG A 114 9.82 -3.83 -21.87
C ARG A 114 10.21 -3.96 -23.35
N LEU A 115 9.73 -3.07 -24.21
CA LEU A 115 10.10 -3.00 -25.63
C LEU A 115 11.57 -2.61 -25.81
N ALA A 116 12.13 -1.81 -24.90
CA ALA A 116 13.56 -1.54 -24.82
C ALA A 116 14.40 -2.69 -24.22
N GLY A 117 13.81 -3.87 -23.99
CA GLY A 117 14.51 -5.07 -23.50
C GLY A 117 14.75 -5.12 -21.99
N ALA A 118 14.22 -4.17 -21.20
CA ALA A 118 14.40 -4.22 -19.74
C ALA A 118 13.68 -5.43 -19.13
N PRO A 119 14.31 -6.20 -18.22
CA PRO A 119 13.65 -7.29 -17.50
C PRO A 119 12.51 -6.75 -16.62
N HIS A 120 11.49 -7.58 -16.36
CA HIS A 120 10.26 -7.17 -15.69
C HIS A 120 10.51 -6.38 -14.39
N ALA A 121 11.37 -6.91 -13.52
CA ALA A 121 11.68 -6.28 -12.24
C ALA A 121 12.30 -4.89 -12.39
N ARG A 122 13.15 -4.68 -13.42
CA ARG A 122 13.73 -3.37 -13.71
C ARG A 122 12.69 -2.44 -14.32
N ALA A 123 11.93 -2.93 -15.31
CA ALA A 123 10.89 -2.16 -15.97
C ALA A 123 9.85 -1.62 -14.97
N TYR A 124 9.51 -2.42 -13.95
CA TYR A 124 8.62 -2.05 -12.85
C TYR A 124 9.25 -1.01 -11.91
N ARG A 125 10.44 -1.28 -11.35
CA ARG A 125 11.07 -0.35 -10.38
C ARG A 125 11.42 1.01 -10.96
N ASP A 126 11.68 1.06 -12.26
CA ASP A 126 12.06 2.30 -12.93
C ASP A 126 10.85 3.18 -13.29
N LEU A 127 9.61 2.72 -13.09
CA LEU A 127 8.40 3.52 -13.34
C LEU A 127 8.39 4.76 -12.46
N SER A 128 8.05 5.91 -13.03
CA SER A 128 8.08 7.19 -12.29
C SER A 128 7.22 7.18 -11.03
N PHE A 129 6.03 6.56 -11.08
CA PHE A 129 5.16 6.43 -9.90
C PHE A 129 5.69 5.45 -8.85
N GLU A 130 6.39 4.38 -9.24
CA GLU A 130 7.04 3.47 -8.30
C GLU A 130 8.21 4.15 -7.60
N ARG A 131 9.02 4.93 -8.33
CA ARG A 131 10.11 5.71 -7.74
C ARG A 131 9.61 6.76 -6.76
N GLU A 132 8.55 7.49 -7.11
CA GLU A 132 7.95 8.47 -6.19
C GLU A 132 7.34 7.80 -4.95
N ALA A 133 6.73 6.61 -5.10
CA ALA A 133 6.20 5.86 -3.96
C ALA A 133 7.32 5.35 -3.03
N GLU A 134 8.41 4.84 -3.60
CA GLU A 134 9.62 4.43 -2.87
C GLU A 134 10.28 5.62 -2.15
N GLU A 135 10.35 6.79 -2.80
CA GLU A 135 10.86 8.02 -2.18
C GLU A 135 9.99 8.47 -1.00
N ALA A 136 8.66 8.38 -1.14
CA ALA A 136 7.72 8.67 -0.07
C ALA A 136 7.85 7.68 1.11
N LEU A 137 8.03 6.38 0.80
CA LEU A 137 8.28 5.35 1.81
C LEU A 137 9.56 5.65 2.59
N ARG A 138 10.67 5.93 1.91
CA ARG A 138 11.96 6.26 2.55
C ARG A 138 11.86 7.49 3.43
N ALA A 139 11.13 8.52 2.99
CA ALA A 139 10.90 9.71 3.80
C ALA A 139 10.10 9.38 5.08
N PHE A 140 9.07 8.54 4.96
CA PHE A 140 8.27 8.05 6.08
C PHE A 140 9.12 7.22 7.07
N GLU A 141 9.91 6.27 6.60
CA GLU A 141 10.77 5.43 7.45
C GLU A 141 11.81 6.27 8.19
N LYS A 142 12.43 7.24 7.50
CA LYS A 142 13.35 8.18 8.14
C LYS A 142 12.66 9.02 9.23
N ALA A 143 11.40 9.43 9.01
CA ALA A 143 10.64 10.17 10.01
C ALA A 143 10.31 9.31 11.25
N LEU A 144 10.00 8.02 11.05
CA LEU A 144 9.81 7.07 12.16
C LEU A 144 11.10 6.89 12.96
N GLU A 145 12.23 6.69 12.29
CA GLU A 145 13.54 6.53 12.96
C GLU A 145 13.92 7.76 13.81
N ILE A 146 13.62 8.97 13.32
CA ILE A 146 13.88 10.20 14.06
C ILE A 146 12.96 10.30 15.28
N GLY A 147 11.68 9.96 15.12
CA GLY A 147 10.69 10.00 16.20
C GLY A 147 10.92 8.96 17.30
N ASP A 148 11.53 7.82 16.98
CA ASP A 148 11.86 6.75 17.93
C ASP A 148 13.19 6.98 18.68
N ARG A 149 13.99 8.00 18.31
CA ARG A 149 15.17 8.34 19.11
C ARG A 149 14.73 8.88 20.47
N PRO A 150 15.26 8.35 21.60
CA PRO A 150 15.00 8.94 22.89
C PRO A 150 15.51 10.39 22.86
N ALA A 151 14.64 11.34 23.26
CA ALA A 151 15.07 12.71 23.52
C ALA A 151 16.24 12.62 24.51
N GLY A 152 17.41 13.12 24.09
CA GLY A 152 18.70 12.85 24.73
C GLY A 152 18.67 13.02 26.25
N SER A 153 19.26 12.04 26.93
CA SER A 153 19.68 12.10 28.33
C SER A 153 20.73 13.19 28.56
#